data_AF-A0A1V1WQZ2-F1
#
_entry.id   AF-A0A1V1WQZ2-F1
#
_cell.length_a   1.000
_cell.length_b   1.000
_cell.length_c   1.000
_cell.angle_alpha   90.00
_cell.angle_beta   90.00
_cell.angle_gamma   90.00
#
_symmetry.space_group_name_H-M   'P 1'
#
loop_
_entity.id
_entity.type
_entity.pdbx_description
1 polymer ?
#
loop_
_entity_poly.entity_id
_entity_poly.type
_entity_poly.pdbx_seq_one_letter_code
_entity_poly.pdbx_strand_id
1 'polypeptide(L)'
;MWKYLLNILISVDQFGNTLVGGDPDETISSRLGKLKVRHGGEIPWYRPMSKFVDWGLDKIDPGHSIDAIEEDEGQDALLDTGKE
;
A
#
# COMPACT_ATOMS: atom_id res chain seq x y z
N MET A 1 12.46 -18.15 13.31
CA MET A 1 12.81 -16.78 13.76
C MET A 1 12.59 -15.76 12.65
N TRP A 2 13.20 -15.93 11.47
CA TRP A 2 13.03 -15.01 10.34
C TRP A 2 11.56 -14.74 9.94
N LYS A 3 10.79 -15.81 9.71
CA LYS A 3 9.33 -15.71 9.41
C LYS A 3 8.54 -14.95 10.46
N TYR A 4 8.92 -15.07 11.74
CA TYR A 4 8.24 -14.37 12.83
C TYR A 4 8.49 -12.85 12.76
N LEU A 5 9.73 -12.44 12.50
CA LEU A 5 10.05 -11.03 12.30
C LEU A 5 9.35 -10.46 11.06
N LEU A 6 9.29 -11.21 9.96
CA LEU A 6 8.53 -10.80 8.78
C LEU A 6 7.04 -10.62 9.09
N ASN A 7 6.42 -11.55 9.82
CA ASN A 7 5.02 -11.43 10.21
C ASN A 7 4.76 -10.21 11.11
N ILE A 8 5.72 -9.82 11.97
CA ILE A 8 5.62 -8.58 12.75
C ILE A 8 5.69 -7.36 11.84
N LEU A 9 6.57 -7.36 10.84
CA LEU A 9 6.67 -6.23 9.90
C LEU A 9 5.40 -6.09 9.07
N ILE A 10 4.85 -7.20 8.58
CA ILE A 10 3.57 -7.22 7.85
C ILE A 10 2.43 -6.69 8.74
N SER A 11 2.34 -7.14 10.00
CA SER A 11 1.27 -6.68 10.89
C SER A 11 1.40 -5.20 11.28
N VAL A 12 2.62 -4.68 11.40
CA VAL A 12 2.86 -3.24 11.59
C VAL A 12 2.44 -2.44 10.36
N ASP A 13 2.71 -2.97 9.17
CA ASP A 13 2.32 -2.34 7.90
C ASP A 13 0.79 -2.31 7.72
N GLN A 14 0.11 -3.44 7.92
CA GLN A 14 -1.36 -3.56 7.93
C GLN A 14 -2.00 -2.65 8.99
N PHE A 15 -1.41 -2.59 10.19
CA PHE A 15 -1.86 -1.67 11.24
C PHE A 15 -1.71 -0.20 10.81
N GLY A 16 -0.58 0.14 10.18
CA GLY A 16 -0.37 1.46 9.58
C GLY A 16 -1.42 1.79 8.53
N ASN A 17 -1.73 0.85 7.63
CA ASN A 17 -2.76 1.02 6.60
C ASN A 17 -4.15 1.28 7.23
N THR A 18 -4.49 0.50 8.26
CA THR A 18 -5.73 0.68 9.04
C THR A 18 -5.85 2.09 9.62
N LEU A 19 -4.78 2.60 10.25
CA LEU A 19 -4.77 3.93 10.88
C LEU A 19 -5.04 5.07 9.89
N VAL A 20 -4.69 4.89 8.62
CA VAL A 20 -4.92 5.87 7.55
C VAL A 20 -6.15 5.55 6.70
N GLY A 21 -7.07 4.72 7.23
CA GLY A 21 -8.35 4.41 6.60
C GLY A 21 -8.26 3.45 5.40
N GLY A 22 -7.18 2.69 5.30
CA GLY A 22 -7.07 1.56 4.38
C GLY A 22 -7.78 0.32 4.91
N ASP A 23 -7.76 -0.74 4.13
CA ASP A 23 -8.29 -2.04 4.53
C ASP A 23 -7.38 -2.67 5.62
N PRO A 24 -7.95 -3.20 6.72
CA PRO A 24 -7.16 -3.79 7.81
C PRO A 24 -6.30 -4.97 7.43
N ASP A 25 -6.69 -5.74 6.41
CA ASP A 25 -5.95 -6.91 5.95
C ASP A 25 -4.97 -6.54 4.82
N GLU A 26 -5.05 -5.31 4.27
CA GLU A 26 -4.19 -4.86 3.17
C GLU A 26 -2.91 -4.15 3.63
N THR A 27 -1.79 -4.46 2.96
CA THR A 27 -0.52 -3.75 3.12
C THR A 27 -0.55 -2.35 2.46
N ILE A 28 0.23 -1.41 3.01
CA ILE A 28 0.39 -0.07 2.44
C ILE A 28 0.97 -0.16 1.02
N SER A 29 1.91 -1.07 0.79
CA SER A 29 2.52 -1.28 -0.54
C SER A 29 1.50 -1.78 -1.56
N SER A 30 0.67 -2.78 -1.22
CA SER A 30 -0.43 -3.28 -2.07
C SER A 30 -1.41 -2.15 -2.43
N ARG A 31 -1.84 -1.39 -1.43
CA ARG A 31 -2.74 -0.23 -1.62
C ARG A 31 -2.14 0.84 -2.54
N LEU A 32 -0.87 1.19 -2.34
CA LEU A 32 -0.16 2.15 -3.18
C LEU A 32 0.00 1.63 -4.61
N GLY A 33 0.24 0.33 -4.78
CA GLY A 33 0.26 -0.34 -6.07
C GLY A 33 -1.03 -0.17 -6.84
N LYS A 34 -2.16 -0.50 -6.20
CA LYS A 34 -3.51 -0.33 -6.79
C LYS A 34 -3.80 1.13 -7.14
N LEU A 35 -3.43 2.06 -6.26
CA LEU A 35 -3.56 3.50 -6.52
C LEU A 35 -2.74 3.92 -7.75
N LYS A 36 -1.49 3.46 -7.85
CA LYS A 36 -0.58 3.75 -8.96
C LYS A 36 -1.15 3.21 -10.29
N VAL A 37 -1.63 1.96 -10.29
CA VAL A 37 -2.27 1.34 -11.47
C VAL A 37 -3.52 2.12 -11.89
N ARG A 38 -4.38 2.51 -10.94
CA ARG A 38 -5.60 3.30 -11.23
C ARG A 38 -5.29 4.64 -11.89
N HIS A 39 -4.16 5.26 -11.55
CA HIS A 39 -3.75 6.57 -12.07
C HIS A 39 -2.71 6.49 -13.19
N GLY A 40 -2.65 5.37 -13.92
CA GLY A 40 -1.82 5.26 -15.12
C GLY A 40 -0.32 5.09 -14.85
N GLY A 41 0.03 4.51 -13.70
CA GLY A 41 1.42 4.20 -13.33
C GLY A 41 2.06 5.23 -12.40
N GLU A 42 1.34 6.24 -11.93
CA GLU A 42 1.87 7.25 -11.01
C GLU A 42 0.92 7.54 -9.84
N ILE A 43 1.48 7.92 -8.69
CA ILE A 43 0.69 8.42 -7.56
C ILE A 43 0.29 9.88 -7.83
N PRO A 44 -1.01 10.25 -7.68
CA PRO A 44 -1.48 11.60 -7.92
C PRO A 44 -0.75 12.68 -7.10
N TRP A 45 -0.53 13.85 -7.71
CA TRP A 45 0.19 14.96 -7.07
C TRP A 45 -0.49 15.49 -5.79
N TYR A 46 -1.82 15.37 -5.70
CA TYR A 46 -2.60 15.80 -4.53
C TYR A 46 -2.50 14.82 -3.35
N ARG A 47 -1.75 13.72 -3.49
CA ARG A 47 -1.44 12.74 -2.44
C ARG A 47 0.06 12.70 -2.11
N PRO A 48 0.63 13.80 -1.57
CA PRO A 48 2.07 13.91 -1.36
C PRO A 48 2.63 12.85 -0.40
N MET A 49 1.85 12.45 0.62
CA MET A 49 2.27 11.42 1.58
C MET A 49 2.39 10.04 0.92
N SER A 50 1.37 9.62 0.17
CA SER A 50 1.39 8.36 -0.60
C SER A 50 2.56 8.34 -1.58
N LYS A 51 2.83 9.48 -2.24
CA LYS A 51 3.95 9.62 -3.17
C LYS A 51 5.31 9.52 -2.47
N PHE A 52 5.44 10.07 -1.27
CA PHE A 52 6.66 9.98 -0.48
C PHE A 52 6.94 8.55 -0.01
N VAL A 53 5.90 7.86 0.48
CA VAL A 53 6.01 6.45 0.91
C VAL A 53 6.36 5.57 -0.27
N ASP A 54 5.65 5.71 -1.40
CA ASP A 54 5.92 4.97 -2.62
C ASP A 54 7.36 5.19 -3.12
N TRP A 55 7.84 6.44 -3.13
CA TRP A 55 9.24 6.75 -3.46
C TRP A 55 10.23 6.06 -2.51
N GLY A 56 9.92 6.00 -1.22
CA GLY A 56 10.76 5.32 -0.22
C GLY A 56 10.84 3.81 -0.46
N LEU A 57 9.71 3.17 -0.75
CA LEU A 57 9.62 1.75 -1.10
C LEU A 57 10.40 1.46 -2.38
N ASP A 58 10.20 2.27 -3.42
CA ASP A 58 10.86 2.14 -4.72
C ASP A 58 12.39 2.32 -4.65
N LYS A 59 12.89 3.05 -3.64
CA LYS A 59 14.32 3.19 -3.37
C LYS A 59 14.95 1.96 -2.72
N ILE A 60 14.17 1.22 -1.95
CA ILE A 60 14.61 -0.02 -1.30
C ILE A 60 14.54 -1.18 -2.29
N ASP A 61 13.43 -1.25 -3.03
CA ASP A 61 13.11 -2.30 -3.98
C ASP A 61 12.34 -1.69 -5.18
N PRO A 62 12.97 -1.54 -6.37
CA PRO A 62 12.32 -0.90 -7.51
C PRO A 62 11.09 -1.67 -7.97
N GLY A 63 9.94 -0.98 -8.10
CA GLY A 63 8.67 -1.61 -8.48
C GLY A 63 7.89 -2.22 -7.32
N HIS A 64 8.40 -2.15 -6.08
CA HIS A 64 7.86 -2.86 -4.93
C HIS A 64 6.34 -2.73 -4.75
N SER A 65 5.80 -1.50 -4.83
CA SER A 65 4.36 -1.28 -4.66
C SER A 65 3.53 -1.97 -5.73
N ILE A 66 4.02 -2.07 -6.97
CA ILE A 66 3.30 -2.77 -8.06
C ILE A 66 3.37 -4.28 -7.87
N ASP A 67 4.53 -4.80 -7.48
CA ASP A 67 4.74 -6.23 -7.28
C ASP A 67 4.02 -6.76 -6.02
N ALA A 68 3.74 -5.88 -5.06
CA ALA A 68 3.04 -6.17 -3.82
C ALA A 68 1.51 -6.10 -3.94
N ILE A 69 0.94 -5.92 -5.14
CA ILE A 69 -0.52 -5.84 -5.31
C ILE A 69 -1.18 -7.18 -4.94
N GLU A 70 -2.06 -7.13 -3.93
CA GLU A 70 -2.88 -8.25 -3.45
C GLU A 70 -4.32 -8.06 -3.95
N GLU A 71 -4.67 -8.68 -5.08
CA GLU A 71 -5.93 -8.42 -5.82
C GLU A 71 -7.21 -8.72 -5.03
N ASP A 72 -7.14 -9.60 -4.03
CA ASP A 72 -8.28 -10.02 -3.19
C ASP A 72 -8.53 -9.12 -1.98
N GLU A 73 -7.63 -8.20 -1.65
CA GLU A 73 -7.72 -7.29 -0.51
C GLU A 73 -8.18 -5.87 -0.91
N GLY A 74 -8.44 -4.98 0.06
CA GLY A 74 -8.81 -3.59 -0.19
C GLY A 74 -10.32 -3.31 -0.25
N GLN A 75 -11.15 -4.32 0.06
CA GLN A 75 -12.61 -4.24 -0.02
C GLN A 75 -13.23 -3.55 1.19
N ASP A 76 -12.55 -3.61 2.35
CA ASP A 76 -12.99 -3.02 3.62
C ASP A 76 -12.33 -1.65 3.89
N ALA A 77 -11.59 -1.12 2.92
CA ALA A 77 -10.98 0.20 3.03
C ALA A 77 -12.05 1.31 3.18
N LEU A 78 -11.74 2.33 4.00
CA LEU A 78 -12.59 3.52 4.11
C LEU A 78 -12.28 4.57 3.03
N LEU A 79 -11.09 4.48 2.43
CA LEU A 79 -10.60 5.34 1.36
C LEU A 79 -10.18 4.48 0.17
N ASP A 80 -10.07 5.06 -1.02
CA ASP A 80 -9.59 4.38 -2.24
C ASP A 80 -10.48 3.27 -2.80
N THR A 81 -11.71 3.09 -2.31
CA THR A 81 -12.70 2.10 -2.76
C THR A 81 -13.37 2.51 -4.08
N GLY A 82 -12.64 2.57 -5.19
CA GLY A 82 -13.18 2.55 -6.57
C GLY A 82 -14.25 3.59 -6.96
N LYS A 83 -14.52 4.60 -6.14
CA LYS A 83 -15.50 5.67 -6.37
C LYS A 83 -14.88 7.00 -5.95
N GLU A 84 -13.91 7.47 -6.74
CA GLU A 84 -13.62 8.90 -6.86
C GLU A 84 -14.22 9.41 -8.17
#